data_AF-B0JGX8-F1
#
_entry.id   AF-B0JGX8-F1
#
_cell.length_a   1.000
_cell.length_b   1.000
_cell.length_c   1.000
_cell.angle_alpha   90.00
_cell.angle_beta   90.00
_cell.angle_gamma   90.00
#
_symmetry.space_group_name_H-M   'P 1'
#
loop_
_entity.id
_entity.type
_entity.pdbx_description
1 polymer ?
#
loop_
_entity_poly.entity_id
_entity_poly.type
_entity_poly.pdbx_seq_one_letter_code
_entity_poly.pdbx_strand_id
1 'polypeptide(L)' 'MKRHDLIAQLEQAGCYLIRRGGKHDIYHNPDTGKTEPIPRHREINERLAKKIIKSLTGDR' A
#
# COMPACT_ATOMS: atom_id res chain seq x y z
N MET A 1 3.43 9.00 7.99
CA MET A 1 2.06 8.49 8.28
C MET A 1 2.15 7.15 8.99
N LYS A 2 1.15 6.77 9.79
CA LYS A 2 1.15 5.44 10.42
C LYS A 2 0.80 4.38 9.38
N ARG A 3 1.37 3.18 9.52
CA ARG A 3 1.08 2.04 8.64
C ARG A 3 -0.40 1.69 8.58
N HIS A 4 -1.11 1.79 9.71
CA HIS A 4 -2.54 1.48 9.76
C HIS A 4 -3.38 2.44 8.89
N ASP A 5 -3.09 3.74 8.92
CA ASP A 5 -3.73 4.72 8.04
C ASP A 5 -3.47 4.44 6.55
N LEU A 6 -2.24 4.03 6.20
CA LEU A 6 -1.92 3.65 4.82
C LEU A 6 -2.73 2.43 4.38
N ILE A 7 -2.77 1.39 5.21
CA ILE A 7 -3.52 0.17 4.89
C ILE A 7 -5.01 0.48 4.73
N ALA A 8 -5.60 1.28 5.64
CA ALA A 8 -7.00 1.67 5.55
C ALA A 8 -7.31 2.39 4.23
N GLN A 9 -6.43 3.29 3.77
CA GLN A 9 -6.59 3.96 2.46
C GLN A 9 -6.48 2.98 1.29
N LEU A 10 -5.54 2.03 1.36
CA LEU A 10 -5.38 1.01 0.33
C LEU A 10 -6.61 0.09 0.26
N GLU A 11 -7.14 -0.36 1.40
CA GLU A 11 -8.36 -1.18 1.47
C GLU A 11 -9.59 -0.41 0.96
N GLN A 12 -9.72 0.88 1.29
CA GLN A 12 -10.78 1.73 0.75
C GLN A 12 -10.68 1.91 -0.77
N ALA A 13 -9.46 1.92 -1.32
CA ALA A 13 -9.21 1.95 -2.75
C ALA A 13 -9.37 0.57 -3.43
N GLY A 14 -9.80 -0.47 -2.69
CA GLY A 14 -9.98 -1.82 -3.21
C GLY A 14 -8.69 -2.65 -3.31
N CYS A 15 -7.58 -2.18 -2.76
CA CYS A 15 -6.35 -2.96 -2.69
C CYS A 15 -6.47 -4.04 -1.60
N TYR A 16 -5.88 -5.21 -1.85
CA TYR A 16 -5.87 -6.31 -0.89
C TYR A 16 -4.48 -6.91 -0.75
N LEU A 17 -4.25 -7.54 0.41
CA LEU A 17 -3.00 -8.20 0.74
C LEU A 17 -2.90 -9.55 0.01
N ILE A 18 -1.91 -9.71 -0.85
CA ILE A 18 -1.68 -10.98 -1.57
C ILE A 18 -0.65 -11.88 -0.89
N ARG A 19 0.31 -11.30 -0.17
CA ARG A 19 1.38 -12.06 0.47
C ARG A 19 1.91 -11.33 1.69
N ARG A 20 1.99 -12.05 2.81
CA ARG A 20 2.72 -11.59 4.00
C ARG A 20 4.19 -11.97 3.88
N GLY A 21 5.08 -11.00 4.04
CA GLY A 21 6.51 -11.23 4.10
C GLY A 21 7.10 -10.85 5.47
N GLY A 22 8.36 -11.21 5.68
CA GLY A 22 9.07 -10.87 6.91
C GLY A 22 9.25 -9.36 7.07
N LYS A 23 9.80 -8.70 6.05
CA LYS A 23 10.08 -7.25 6.06
C LYS A 23 9.00 -6.40 5.40
N HIS A 24 8.35 -6.92 4.37
CA HIS A 24 7.34 -6.22 3.58
C HIS A 24 6.11 -7.12 3.34
N ASP A 25 4.93 -6.52 3.43
CA ASP A 25 3.68 -7.11 2.99
C ASP A 25 3.42 -6.70 1.54
N ILE A 26 2.88 -7.58 0.70
CA ILE A 26 2.63 -7.29 -0.71
C ILE A 26 1.14 -7.01 -0.91
N TYR A 27 0.81 -5.80 -1.36
CA TYR A 27 -0.55 -5.40 -1.69
C TYR A 27 -0.74 -5.34 -3.20
N HIS A 28 -1.91 -5.74 -3.65
CA HIS A 28 -2.34 -5.71 -5.04
C HIS A 28 -3.60 -4.87 -5.18
N ASN A 29 -3.65 -4.05 -6.22
CA ASN A 29 -4.87 -3.38 -6.64
C ASN A 29 -5.43 -4.07 -7.90
N PRO A 30 -6.61 -4.71 -7.82
CA PRO A 30 -7.22 -5.36 -8.98
C PRO A 30 -7.71 -4.36 -10.04
N ASP A 31 -8.02 -3.12 -9.66
CA ASP A 31 -8.50 -2.08 -10.59
C ASP A 31 -7.40 -1.62 -11.54
N THR A 32 -6.17 -1.45 -11.02
CA THR A 32 -5.01 -1.03 -11.81
C THR A 32 -4.11 -2.20 -12.23
N GLY A 33 -4.32 -3.40 -11.69
CA GLY A 33 -3.47 -4.58 -11.87
C GLY A 33 -2.08 -4.47 -11.23
N LYS A 34 -1.81 -3.42 -10.44
CA LYS A 34 -0.49 -3.14 -9.88
C LYS A 34 -0.30 -3.76 -8.50
N THR A 35 0.96 -4.01 -8.17
CA THR A 35 1.36 -4.66 -6.93
C THR A 35 2.54 -3.90 -6.32
N GLU A 36 2.48 -3.58 -5.02
CA GLU A 36 3.53 -2.84 -4.32
C GLU A 36 3.86 -3.46 -2.94
N PRO A 37 5.15 -3.41 -2.53
CA PRO A 37 5.56 -3.81 -1.19
C PRO A 37 5.32 -2.70 -0.15
N ILE A 38 4.61 -3.03 0.91
CA ILE A 38 4.31 -2.17 2.06
C ILE A 38 5.22 -2.55 3.24
N PRO A 39 6.02 -1.61 3.77
CA PRO A 39 6.83 -1.85 4.96
C PRO A 39 5.98 -2.18 6.20
N ARG A 40 6.49 -3.04 7.09
CA ARG A 40 5.76 -3.47 8.30
C ARG A 40 6.00 -2.63 9.54
N HIS A 41 6.94 -1.67 9.50
CA HIS A 41 7.20 -0.76 10.62
C HIS A 41 6.03 0.21 10.86
N ARG A 42 5.91 0.73 12.08
CA ARG A 42 4.75 1.54 12.51
C ARG A 42 4.63 2.86 11.76
N GLU A 43 5.76 3.50 11.46
CA GLU A 43 5.82 4.84 10.88
C GLU A 43 6.44 4.83 9.49
N ILE A 44 5.62 5.05 8.48
CA ILE A 44 6.05 5.08 7.08
C ILE A 44 6.29 6.54 6.68
N ASN A 45 7.42 6.80 6.03
CA ASN A 45 7.72 8.12 5.48
C ASN A 45 6.58 8.58 4.55
N GLU A 46 6.08 9.78 4.75
CA GLU A 46 4.92 10.29 4.01
C GLU A 46 5.16 10.32 2.49
N ARG A 47 6.38 10.62 2.04
CA ARG A 47 6.73 10.62 0.61
C ARG A 47 6.63 9.21 0.03
N LEU A 48 7.12 8.22 0.77
CA LEU A 48 7.04 6.81 0.36
C LEU A 48 5.59 6.36 0.29
N ALA A 49 4.79 6.67 1.30
CA ALA A 49 3.40 6.25 1.32
C ALA A 49 2.55 6.91 0.23
N LYS A 50 2.73 8.21 -0.04
CA LYS A 50 2.09 8.89 -1.18
C LYS A 50 2.48 8.26 -2.51
N LYS A 51 3.75 7.87 -2.66
CA LYS A 51 4.22 7.15 -3.87
C LYS A 51 3.53 5.80 -4.02
N ILE A 52 3.42 5.03 -2.94
CA ILE A 52 2.74 3.73 -2.94
C ILE A 52 1.27 3.89 -3.34
N ILE A 53 0.55 4.83 -2.72
CA ILE A 53 -0.86 5.09 -3.03
C ILE A 53 -1.00 5.45 -4.50
N LYS A 54 -0.25 6.45 -4.98
CA LYS A 54 -0.27 6.87 -6.39
C LYS A 54 0.09 5.73 -7.36
N SER A 55 1.02 4.86 -6.96
CA SER A 55 1.38 3.68 -7.75
C SER A 55 0.20 2.72 -7.87
N LEU A 56 -0.44 2.38 -6.74
CA LEU A 56 -1.53 1.39 -6.67
C LEU A 56 -2.86 1.92 -7.19
N THR A 57 -3.23 3.18 -6.96
CA THR A 57 -4.54 3.75 -7.35
C THR A 57 -4.50 4.51 -8.68
N GLY A 58 -3.30 4.80 -9.20
CA GLY A 58 -3.13 5.69 -10.35
C GLY A 58 -3.34 7.17 -9.99
N ASP A 59 -2.83 8.08 -10.84
CA ASP A 59 -3.34 9.46 -10.89
C ASP A 59 -4.70 9.37 -11.56
N ARG A 60 -5.77 9.47 -10.76
CA ARG A 60 -7.10 9.75 -11.28
C ARG A 60 -7.41 11.22 -11.10
#